data_AF-A0A219B867-F1
#
_entry.id   AF-A0A219B867-F1
#
_cell.length_a   1.000
_cell.length_b   1.000
_cell.length_c   1.000
_cell.angle_alpha   90.00
_cell.angle_beta   90.00
_cell.angle_gamma   90.00
#
_symmetry.space_group_name_H-M   'P 1'
#
loop_
_entity.id
_entity.type
_entity.pdbx_description
1 polymer ?
#
loop_
_entity_poly.entity_id
_entity_poly.type
_entity_poly.pdbx_seq_one_letter_code
_entity_poly.pdbx_strand_id
1 'polypeptide(L)'
;MDSGAHEPDSPYWLAATRAEAELILGDVDRARGLLEEAVSDQPRAWEDHAITLRQFALLLSETGEDSDWLDTLRPPPVLYFGGIMGLAPGDSGAEAEIAEALARIAPGCGYGALAAGTDILCAEGLSRRQADVNLVLPADREEFFRRSVEPAGQDWSDRFAREYERAASVRVVPEADAVDSCSIEMAASLAMGLALSRADQLQTRAVALWVREPAAEASSMQAWSLWREKGHEVVEVFCERTAERRDLRRERAVQTVCVSLASGEEGLRGFADVPAALSEARKLDRCVLDFAAVREGNEPADVAESALRSAPPNGIFATEAAMAVARLHAPDLSSELAGAVRTVAGEVDLYRLWFGQAAV
;
A
#
# COMPACT_ATOMS: atom_id res chain seq x y z
N MET A 1 17.29 34.17 -6.12
CA MET A 1 17.84 32.81 -5.92
C MET A 1 19.37 32.76 -6.05
N ASP A 2 20.04 33.71 -6.72
CA ASP A 2 21.51 33.76 -6.82
C ASP A 2 22.29 34.39 -5.64
N SER A 3 21.66 34.68 -4.50
CA SER A 3 22.31 35.46 -3.42
C SER A 3 23.19 34.66 -2.44
N GLY A 4 23.53 33.40 -2.75
CA GLY A 4 24.72 32.71 -2.21
C GLY A 4 24.80 32.47 -0.70
N ALA A 5 23.69 32.50 0.04
CA ALA A 5 23.68 32.33 1.50
C ALA A 5 22.89 31.10 2.00
N HIS A 6 22.45 30.21 1.11
CA HIS A 6 21.78 28.94 1.44
C HIS A 6 22.43 27.80 0.65
N GLU A 7 22.29 26.56 1.13
CA GLU A 7 22.60 25.37 0.33
C GLU A 7 21.89 25.51 -1.02
N PRO A 8 22.59 25.32 -2.16
CA PRO A 8 21.97 25.52 -3.45
C PRO A 8 20.83 24.51 -3.60
N ASP A 9 19.62 25.03 -3.86
CA ASP A 9 18.48 24.20 -4.23
C ASP A 9 18.87 23.26 -5.38
N SER A 10 18.40 22.02 -5.34
CA SER A 10 18.58 21.07 -6.45
C SER A 10 18.21 21.74 -7.78
N PRO A 11 18.90 21.42 -8.89
CA PRO A 11 18.49 21.89 -10.21
C PRO A 11 17.00 21.66 -10.51
N TYR A 12 16.41 20.59 -9.98
CA TYR A 12 14.96 20.34 -10.05
C TYR A 12 14.18 21.43 -9.33
N TRP A 13 14.50 21.73 -8.08
CA TRP A 13 13.80 22.74 -7.28
C TRP A 13 13.89 24.14 -7.91
N LEU A 14 15.04 24.54 -8.44
CA LEU A 14 15.17 25.81 -9.16
C LEU A 14 14.24 25.89 -10.37
N ALA A 15 14.14 24.81 -11.15
CA ALA A 15 13.26 24.74 -12.32
C ALA A 15 11.78 24.68 -11.92
N ALA A 16 11.43 23.87 -10.91
CA ALA A 16 10.08 23.73 -10.37
C ALA A 16 9.56 25.04 -9.78
N THR A 17 10.37 25.75 -8.97
CA THR A 17 10.02 27.07 -8.43
C THR A 17 9.84 28.11 -9.54
N ARG A 18 10.63 28.04 -10.61
CA ARG A 18 10.45 28.91 -11.77
C ARG A 18 9.14 28.60 -12.50
N ALA A 19 8.82 27.32 -12.70
CA ALA A 19 7.57 26.89 -13.30
C ALA A 19 6.37 27.37 -12.48
N GLU A 20 6.42 27.23 -11.15
CA GLU A 20 5.38 27.72 -10.23
C GLU A 20 5.21 29.24 -10.33
N ALA A 21 6.31 30.00 -10.41
CA ALA A 21 6.25 31.44 -10.57
C ALA A 21 5.56 31.88 -11.88
N GLU A 22 5.82 31.19 -13.00
CA GLU A 22 5.14 31.46 -14.27
C GLU A 22 3.64 31.13 -14.18
N LEU A 23 3.28 30.06 -13.46
CA LEU A 23 1.87 29.71 -13.21
C LEU A 23 1.16 30.80 -12.41
N ILE A 24 1.78 31.32 -11.35
CA ILE A 24 1.25 32.42 -10.54
C ILE A 24 1.09 33.72 -11.37
N LEU A 25 1.96 33.94 -12.35
CA LEU A 25 1.87 35.06 -13.29
C LEU A 25 0.80 34.87 -14.38
N GLY A 26 0.17 33.68 -14.44
CA GLY A 26 -0.88 33.33 -15.40
C GLY A 26 -0.36 32.78 -16.73
N ASP A 27 0.94 32.49 -16.86
CA ASP A 27 1.52 31.88 -18.07
C ASP A 27 1.57 30.35 -17.92
N VAL A 28 0.39 29.71 -18.05
CA VAL A 28 0.19 28.27 -17.85
C VAL A 28 1.03 27.44 -18.83
N ASP A 29 1.10 27.86 -20.10
CA ASP A 29 1.86 27.14 -21.13
C ASP A 29 3.35 27.10 -20.80
N ARG A 30 3.89 28.23 -20.33
CA ARG A 30 5.29 28.30 -19.92
C ARG A 30 5.57 27.54 -18.63
N ALA A 31 4.67 27.61 -17.66
CA ALA A 31 4.76 26.83 -16.44
C ALA A 31 4.81 25.32 -16.73
N ARG A 32 3.91 24.85 -17.61
CA ARG A 32 3.88 23.47 -18.07
C ARG A 32 5.20 23.05 -18.73
N GLY A 33 5.71 23.85 -19.67
CA GLY A 33 6.95 23.51 -20.38
C GLY A 33 8.16 23.43 -19.44
N LEU A 34 8.25 24.33 -18.46
CA LEU A 34 9.33 24.31 -17.46
C LEU A 34 9.23 23.11 -16.52
N LEU A 35 8.01 22.72 -16.11
CA LEU A 35 7.83 21.56 -15.26
C LEU A 35 8.11 20.26 -16.02
N GLU A 36 7.69 20.16 -17.28
CA GLU A 36 8.02 19.05 -18.18
C GLU A 36 9.55 18.87 -18.31
N GLU A 37 10.29 19.96 -18.51
CA GLU A 37 11.76 19.94 -18.56
C GLU A 37 12.37 19.48 -17.23
N ALA A 38 11.92 20.04 -16.10
CA ALA A 38 12.41 19.69 -14.77
C ALA A 38 12.23 18.19 -14.45
N VAL A 39 11.04 17.64 -14.75
CA VAL A 39 10.73 16.22 -14.58
C VAL A 39 11.57 15.35 -15.51
N SER A 40 11.80 15.79 -16.76
CA SER A 40 12.63 15.07 -17.72
C SER A 40 14.11 15.01 -17.31
N ASP A 41 14.61 16.04 -16.64
CA ASP A 41 16.00 16.09 -16.16
C ASP A 41 16.25 15.17 -14.96
N GLN A 42 15.24 14.98 -14.09
CA GLN A 42 15.33 14.12 -12.91
C GLN A 42 14.16 13.12 -12.81
N PRO A 43 14.02 12.18 -13.77
CA PRO A 43 12.81 11.37 -13.95
C PRO A 43 12.49 10.39 -12.81
N ARG A 44 13.40 10.20 -11.85
CA ARG A 44 13.23 9.32 -10.69
C ARG A 44 13.08 10.07 -9.35
N ALA A 45 13.05 11.41 -9.36
CA ALA A 45 12.82 12.22 -8.15
C ALA A 45 11.33 12.27 -7.76
N TRP A 46 10.69 11.10 -7.66
CA TRP A 46 9.23 10.98 -7.54
C TRP A 46 8.64 11.68 -6.31
N GLU A 47 9.36 11.71 -5.20
CA GLU A 47 8.92 12.42 -3.99
C GLU A 47 8.92 13.94 -4.20
N ASP A 48 9.97 14.49 -4.81
CA ASP A 48 10.05 15.91 -5.15
C ASP A 48 8.95 16.26 -6.17
N HIS A 49 8.74 15.40 -7.18
CA HIS A 49 7.65 15.56 -8.15
C HIS A 49 6.29 15.60 -7.47
N ALA A 50 6.04 14.71 -6.50
CA ALA A 50 4.76 14.65 -5.81
C ALA A 50 4.46 15.90 -4.97
N ILE A 51 5.49 16.57 -4.43
CA ILE A 51 5.34 17.86 -3.75
C ILE A 51 4.93 18.93 -4.76
N THR A 52 5.67 19.05 -5.87
CA THR A 52 5.38 20.04 -6.91
C THR A 52 4.02 19.81 -7.56
N LEU A 53 3.64 18.56 -7.84
CA LEU A 53 2.32 18.21 -8.38
C LEU A 53 1.17 18.62 -7.45
N ARG A 54 1.32 18.45 -6.13
CA ARG A 54 0.33 18.93 -5.13
C ARG A 54 0.18 20.45 -5.18
N GLN A 55 1.29 21.16 -5.22
CA GLN A 55 1.31 22.63 -5.26
C GLN A 55 0.66 23.14 -6.55
N PHE A 56 1.02 22.57 -7.69
CA PHE A 56 0.42 22.92 -8.99
C PHE A 56 -1.08 22.62 -9.03
N ALA A 57 -1.51 21.45 -8.55
CA ALA A 57 -2.93 21.10 -8.49
C ALA A 57 -3.73 22.10 -7.63
N LEU A 58 -3.17 22.52 -6.49
CA LEU A 58 -3.78 23.56 -5.66
C LEU A 58 -3.90 24.89 -6.41
N LEU A 59 -2.81 25.39 -7.00
CA LEU A 59 -2.80 26.65 -7.74
C LEU A 59 -3.80 26.66 -8.89
N LEU A 60 -3.80 25.60 -9.71
CA LEU A 60 -4.72 25.46 -10.85
C LEU A 60 -6.18 25.41 -10.38
N SER A 61 -6.46 24.75 -9.26
CA SER A 61 -7.82 24.71 -8.69
C SER A 61 -8.31 26.08 -8.22
N GLU A 62 -7.43 26.90 -7.63
CA GLU A 62 -7.74 28.25 -7.18
C GLU A 62 -7.91 29.24 -8.34
N THR A 63 -7.19 29.03 -9.45
CA THR A 63 -7.30 29.87 -10.65
C THR A 63 -8.40 29.40 -11.61
N GLY A 64 -8.96 28.20 -11.40
CA GLY A 64 -9.95 27.60 -12.29
C GLY A 64 -9.37 27.14 -13.64
N GLU A 65 -8.06 26.88 -13.68
CA GLU A 65 -7.33 26.40 -14.85
C GLU A 65 -7.37 24.88 -14.95
N ASP A 66 -7.13 24.34 -16.15
CA ASP A 66 -7.08 22.90 -16.39
C ASP A 66 -5.87 22.24 -15.72
N SER A 67 -6.10 21.15 -14.99
CA SER A 67 -5.08 20.37 -14.29
C SER A 67 -4.73 19.05 -14.96
N ASP A 68 -5.46 18.64 -16.00
CA ASP A 68 -5.32 17.31 -16.63
C ASP A 68 -3.91 17.09 -17.22
N TRP A 69 -3.20 18.17 -17.57
CA TRP A 69 -1.83 18.07 -18.07
C TRP A 69 -0.84 17.55 -17.01
N LEU A 70 -1.13 17.71 -15.72
CA LEU A 70 -0.30 17.18 -14.64
C LEU A 70 -0.26 15.64 -14.65
N ASP A 71 -1.29 14.98 -15.16
CA ASP A 71 -1.36 13.52 -15.18
C ASP A 71 -0.24 12.89 -16.01
N THR A 72 0.25 13.59 -17.02
CA THR A 72 1.38 13.15 -17.85
C THR A 72 2.73 13.19 -17.12
N LEU A 73 2.78 13.92 -16.00
CA LEU A 73 3.99 14.15 -15.19
C LEU A 73 3.99 13.34 -13.89
N ARG A 74 2.88 12.64 -13.59
CA ARG A 74 2.79 11.80 -12.40
C ARG A 74 3.80 10.66 -12.46
N PRO A 75 4.39 10.28 -11.31
CA PRO A 75 5.20 9.07 -11.21
C PRO A 75 4.47 7.81 -11.69
N PRO A 76 5.21 6.74 -12.03
CA PRO A 76 4.62 5.45 -12.36
C PRO A 76 3.62 4.95 -11.29
N PRO A 77 2.56 4.22 -11.67
CA PRO A 77 1.56 3.73 -10.72
C PRO A 77 2.14 2.81 -9.65
N VAL A 78 1.44 2.73 -8.52
CA VAL A 78 1.71 1.75 -7.47
C VAL A 78 0.83 0.53 -7.67
N LEU A 79 1.43 -0.67 -7.65
CA LEU A 79 0.72 -1.92 -7.86
C LEU A 79 0.36 -2.60 -6.54
N TYR A 80 -0.85 -3.13 -6.43
CA TYR A 80 -1.13 -4.31 -5.62
C TYR A 80 -1.18 -5.54 -6.54
N PHE A 81 -0.54 -6.64 -6.16
CA PHE A 81 -0.61 -7.88 -6.93
C PHE A 81 -1.05 -9.06 -6.06
N GLY A 82 -1.91 -9.90 -6.63
CA GLY A 82 -2.34 -11.14 -6.00
C GLY A 82 -3.13 -12.01 -6.96
N GLY A 83 -3.43 -13.24 -6.57
CA GLY A 83 -4.26 -14.12 -7.39
C GLY A 83 -4.17 -15.58 -7.03
N ILE A 84 -4.51 -16.43 -7.99
CA ILE A 84 -4.49 -17.87 -7.81
C ILE A 84 -3.07 -18.39 -7.55
N MET A 85 -3.02 -19.37 -6.65
CA MET A 85 -1.92 -20.33 -6.56
C MET A 85 -2.15 -21.49 -7.54
N GLY A 86 -1.10 -22.24 -7.84
CA GLY A 86 -1.20 -23.44 -8.68
C GLY A 86 -1.00 -23.20 -10.18
N LEU A 87 -0.28 -22.13 -10.54
CA LEU A 87 0.35 -22.02 -11.85
C LEU A 87 1.57 -22.96 -11.86
N ALA A 88 1.76 -23.71 -12.94
CA ALA A 88 2.94 -24.55 -13.11
C ALA A 88 4.19 -23.67 -13.33
N PRO A 89 5.36 -24.07 -12.79
CA PRO A 89 6.63 -23.49 -13.20
C PRO A 89 6.81 -23.53 -14.73
N GLY A 90 7.20 -22.40 -15.32
CA GLY A 90 7.41 -22.31 -16.77
C GLY A 90 6.13 -22.40 -17.60
N ASP A 91 4.96 -22.15 -17.00
CA ASP A 91 3.73 -21.90 -17.75
C ASP A 91 3.88 -20.60 -18.55
N SER A 92 4.36 -20.74 -19.79
CA SER A 92 4.64 -19.62 -20.68
C SER A 92 3.39 -18.78 -20.98
N GLY A 93 2.19 -19.35 -20.84
CA GLY A 93 0.94 -18.62 -21.03
C GLY A 93 0.70 -17.64 -19.89
N ALA A 94 0.71 -18.14 -18.65
CA ALA A 94 0.54 -17.27 -17.48
C ALA A 94 1.67 -16.25 -17.32
N GLU A 95 2.92 -16.65 -17.60
CA GLU A 95 4.07 -15.75 -17.63
C GLU A 95 3.90 -14.60 -18.63
N ALA A 96 3.45 -14.90 -19.86
CA ALA A 96 3.23 -13.90 -20.89
C ALA A 96 2.10 -12.93 -20.54
N GLU A 97 0.96 -13.44 -20.07
CA GLU A 97 -0.20 -12.62 -19.71
C GLU A 97 0.09 -11.67 -18.54
N ILE A 98 0.78 -12.16 -17.50
CA ILE A 98 1.20 -11.32 -16.37
C ILE A 98 2.24 -10.29 -16.83
N ALA A 99 3.22 -10.70 -17.66
CA ALA A 99 4.21 -9.77 -18.20
C ALA A 99 3.58 -8.68 -19.07
N GLU A 100 2.58 -9.02 -19.89
CA GLU A 100 1.84 -8.06 -20.70
C GLU A 100 1.04 -7.09 -19.82
N ALA A 101 0.35 -7.60 -18.80
CA ALA A 101 -0.38 -6.76 -17.85
C ALA A 101 0.55 -5.76 -17.13
N LEU A 102 1.71 -6.23 -16.64
CA LEU A 102 2.72 -5.36 -16.06
C LEU A 102 3.32 -4.37 -17.07
N ALA A 103 3.41 -4.75 -18.34
CA ALA A 103 3.85 -3.85 -19.39
C ALA A 103 2.85 -2.72 -19.65
N ARG A 104 1.55 -3.01 -19.64
CA ARG A 104 0.47 -2.02 -19.78
C ARG A 104 0.35 -1.10 -18.57
N ILE A 105 0.50 -1.64 -17.36
CA ILE A 105 0.42 -0.84 -16.12
C ILE A 105 1.68 0.01 -15.94
N ALA A 106 2.86 -0.56 -16.25
CA ALA A 106 4.17 0.02 -16.03
C ALA A 106 4.38 0.58 -14.60
N PRO A 107 4.19 -0.24 -13.54
CA PRO A 107 4.26 0.23 -12.17
C PRO A 107 5.70 0.56 -11.73
N GLY A 108 5.84 1.52 -10.83
CA GLY A 108 7.12 1.91 -10.21
C GLY A 108 7.48 1.06 -8.99
N CYS A 109 6.47 0.52 -8.31
CA CYS A 109 6.62 -0.45 -7.23
C CYS A 109 5.35 -1.32 -7.10
N GLY A 110 5.44 -2.41 -6.34
CA GLY A 110 4.29 -3.26 -6.04
C GLY A 110 4.27 -3.85 -4.63
N TYR A 111 3.07 -4.18 -4.14
CA TYR A 111 2.80 -4.80 -2.85
C TYR A 111 2.07 -6.14 -3.00
N GLY A 112 2.50 -7.17 -2.27
CA GLY A 112 1.89 -8.52 -2.27
C GLY A 112 2.58 -9.52 -1.34
N ALA A 113 2.15 -10.78 -1.27
CA ALA A 113 2.61 -11.75 -0.26
C ALA A 113 3.76 -12.68 -0.72
N LEU A 114 3.97 -12.87 -2.03
CA LEU A 114 4.98 -13.78 -2.62
C LEU A 114 4.65 -15.28 -2.52
N ALA A 115 3.37 -15.66 -2.57
CA ALA A 115 2.97 -17.06 -2.67
C ALA A 115 3.37 -17.71 -4.03
N ALA A 116 3.49 -19.04 -4.07
CA ALA A 116 3.81 -19.75 -5.31
C ALA A 116 2.74 -19.57 -6.40
N GLY A 117 3.19 -19.25 -7.62
CA GLY A 117 2.31 -18.91 -8.75
C GLY A 117 2.30 -17.42 -9.02
N THR A 118 1.11 -16.81 -8.95
CA THR A 118 0.86 -15.41 -9.35
C THR A 118 1.82 -14.43 -8.71
N ASP A 119 1.96 -14.48 -7.39
CA ASP A 119 2.70 -13.44 -6.66
C ASP A 119 4.20 -13.45 -7.02
N ILE A 120 4.82 -14.63 -7.11
CA ILE A 120 6.21 -14.77 -7.55
C ILE A 120 6.38 -14.28 -8.99
N LEU A 121 5.44 -14.60 -9.89
CA LEU A 121 5.49 -14.15 -11.28
C LEU A 121 5.39 -12.62 -11.40
N CYS A 122 4.51 -12.00 -10.62
CA CYS A 122 4.39 -10.55 -10.52
C CYS A 122 5.68 -9.92 -9.95
N ALA A 123 6.21 -10.46 -8.86
CA ALA A 123 7.45 -9.98 -8.24
C ALA A 123 8.64 -10.03 -9.20
N GLU A 124 8.82 -11.14 -9.93
CA GLU A 124 9.86 -11.22 -10.94
C GLU A 124 9.65 -10.24 -12.10
N GLY A 125 8.40 -10.03 -12.51
CA GLY A 125 8.04 -9.05 -13.52
C GLY A 125 8.40 -7.63 -13.10
N LEU A 126 8.15 -7.27 -11.83
CA LEU A 126 8.55 -5.99 -11.23
C LEU A 126 10.08 -5.86 -11.16
N SER A 127 10.77 -6.88 -10.64
CA SER A 127 12.24 -6.93 -10.56
C SER A 127 12.91 -6.74 -11.92
N ARG A 128 12.41 -7.38 -12.98
CA ARG A 128 12.94 -7.20 -14.36
C ARG A 128 12.80 -5.77 -14.87
N ARG A 129 11.84 -5.00 -14.33
CA ARG A 129 11.58 -3.59 -14.66
C ARG A 129 12.30 -2.62 -13.72
N GLN A 130 13.09 -3.12 -12.76
CA GLN A 130 13.68 -2.33 -11.69
C GLN A 130 12.63 -1.57 -10.85
N ALA A 131 11.43 -2.14 -10.74
CA ALA A 131 10.39 -1.63 -9.84
C ALA A 131 10.54 -2.30 -8.47
N ASP A 132 10.31 -1.53 -7.41
CA ASP A 132 10.45 -2.04 -6.05
C ASP A 132 9.38 -3.08 -5.73
N VAL A 133 9.78 -4.19 -5.12
CA VAL A 133 8.86 -5.23 -4.61
C VAL A 133 8.78 -5.11 -3.10
N ASN A 134 7.58 -4.88 -2.57
CA ASN A 134 7.31 -4.74 -1.15
C ASN A 134 6.44 -5.91 -0.70
N LEU A 135 6.95 -6.71 0.24
CA LEU A 135 6.27 -7.91 0.68
C LEU A 135 5.43 -7.66 1.93
N VAL A 136 4.23 -8.22 1.97
CA VAL A 136 3.35 -8.25 3.14
C VAL A 136 2.94 -9.69 3.38
N LEU A 137 3.58 -10.33 4.35
CA LEU A 137 3.41 -11.75 4.64
C LEU A 137 2.30 -11.97 5.66
N PRO A 138 1.41 -12.96 5.44
CA PRO A 138 0.40 -13.37 6.42
C PRO A 138 0.98 -13.89 7.75
N ALA A 139 2.19 -14.43 7.75
CA ALA A 139 2.87 -14.95 8.92
C ALA A 139 4.38 -14.76 8.75
N ASP A 140 5.17 -15.21 9.71
CA ASP A 140 6.63 -15.21 9.55
C ASP A 140 7.07 -15.97 8.29
N ARG A 141 8.30 -15.66 7.85
CA ARG A 141 8.86 -16.19 6.61
C ARG A 141 8.84 -17.73 6.57
N GLU A 142 9.14 -18.41 7.67
CA GLU A 142 9.28 -19.86 7.70
C GLU A 142 7.92 -20.55 7.60
N GLU A 143 6.92 -20.09 8.37
CA GLU A 143 5.55 -20.57 8.26
C GLU A 143 4.99 -20.28 6.86
N PHE A 144 5.16 -19.05 6.36
CA PHE A 144 4.66 -18.67 5.04
C PHE A 144 5.27 -19.52 3.93
N PHE A 145 6.60 -19.73 3.95
CA PHE A 145 7.28 -20.57 2.97
C PHE A 145 6.74 -22.01 2.98
N ARG A 146 6.66 -22.63 4.16
CA ARG A 146 6.20 -24.02 4.31
C ARG A 146 4.76 -24.21 3.86
N ARG A 147 3.89 -23.22 4.06
CA ARG A 147 2.46 -23.32 3.67
C ARG A 147 2.21 -22.94 2.22
N SER A 148 2.85 -21.88 1.75
CA SER A 148 2.47 -21.20 0.51
C SER A 148 3.44 -21.44 -0.65
N VAL A 149 4.62 -22.01 -0.40
CA VAL A 149 5.68 -22.14 -1.41
C VAL A 149 6.21 -23.58 -1.50
N GLU A 150 6.72 -24.13 -0.40
CA GLU A 150 7.32 -25.46 -0.36
C GLU A 150 6.44 -26.57 -0.99
N PRO A 151 5.10 -26.60 -0.77
CA PRO A 151 4.25 -27.62 -1.35
C PRO A 151 4.13 -27.55 -2.88
N ALA A 152 4.48 -26.42 -3.50
CA ALA A 152 4.44 -26.22 -4.94
C ALA A 152 5.70 -26.77 -5.66
N GLY A 153 6.73 -27.15 -4.91
CA GLY A 153 7.93 -27.81 -5.42
C GLY A 153 9.18 -26.92 -5.47
N GLN A 154 10.34 -27.56 -5.71
CA GLN A 154 11.65 -26.92 -5.57
C GLN A 154 11.86 -25.68 -6.44
N ASP A 155 11.31 -25.68 -7.67
CA ASP A 155 11.45 -24.51 -8.56
C ASP A 155 10.84 -23.25 -7.93
N TRP A 156 9.61 -23.35 -7.39
CA TRP A 156 8.99 -22.24 -6.69
C TRP A 156 9.76 -21.83 -5.43
N SER A 157 10.34 -22.79 -4.71
CA SER A 157 11.20 -22.50 -3.55
C SER A 157 12.43 -21.67 -3.92
N ASP A 158 13.10 -22.01 -5.02
CA ASP A 158 14.29 -21.28 -5.50
C ASP A 158 13.92 -19.87 -5.98
N ARG A 159 12.77 -19.72 -6.63
CA ARG A 159 12.25 -18.42 -7.08
C ARG A 159 11.84 -17.53 -5.91
N PHE A 160 11.14 -18.10 -4.92
CA PHE A 160 10.80 -17.41 -3.68
C PHE A 160 12.06 -16.88 -2.98
N ALA A 161 13.06 -17.73 -2.77
CA ALA A 161 14.29 -17.32 -2.10
C ALA A 161 14.97 -16.15 -2.82
N ARG A 162 15.02 -16.18 -4.16
CA ARG A 162 15.60 -15.09 -4.95
C ARG A 162 14.82 -13.78 -4.84
N GLU A 163 13.50 -13.80 -5.00
CA GLU A 163 12.70 -12.57 -5.00
C GLU A 163 12.51 -12.01 -3.58
N TYR A 164 12.50 -12.87 -2.56
CA TYR A 164 12.49 -12.45 -1.16
C TYR A 164 13.74 -11.64 -0.80
N GLU A 165 14.93 -12.09 -1.20
CA GLU A 165 16.20 -11.37 -0.96
C GLU A 165 16.30 -10.04 -1.75
N ARG A 166 15.49 -9.87 -2.79
CA ARG A 166 15.43 -8.66 -3.61
C ARG A 166 14.36 -7.66 -3.16
N ALA A 167 13.50 -8.06 -2.24
CA ALA A 167 12.42 -7.21 -1.78
C ALA A 167 12.97 -5.91 -1.15
N ALA A 168 12.39 -4.79 -1.55
CA ALA A 168 12.72 -3.47 -1.01
C ALA A 168 12.26 -3.34 0.45
N SER A 169 11.16 -4.03 0.81
CA SER A 169 10.71 -4.15 2.18
C SER A 169 9.96 -5.46 2.41
N VAL A 170 9.96 -5.92 3.66
CA VAL A 170 9.16 -7.07 4.10
C VAL A 170 8.44 -6.68 5.38
N ARG A 171 7.11 -6.80 5.37
CA ARG A 171 6.24 -6.66 6.54
C ARG A 171 5.59 -8.01 6.83
N VAL A 172 5.35 -8.28 8.10
CA VAL A 172 4.56 -9.43 8.55
C VAL A 172 3.32 -8.89 9.24
N VAL A 173 2.16 -9.50 9.01
CA VAL A 173 0.93 -9.11 9.71
C VAL A 173 1.16 -9.16 11.24
N PRO A 174 0.86 -8.08 11.97
CA PRO A 174 1.05 -8.04 13.42
C PRO A 174 0.28 -9.17 14.12
N GLU A 175 0.97 -9.86 15.05
CA GLU A 175 0.43 -10.94 15.89
C GLU A 175 -0.06 -12.19 15.15
N ALA A 176 0.13 -12.28 13.83
CA ALA A 176 -0.18 -13.48 13.07
C ALA A 176 0.93 -14.54 13.23
N ASP A 177 0.57 -15.73 13.69
CA ASP A 177 1.51 -16.84 13.93
C ASP A 177 1.23 -18.09 13.09
N ALA A 178 0.22 -18.01 12.20
CA ALA A 178 -0.13 -19.08 11.28
C ALA A 178 -0.63 -18.49 9.96
N VAL A 179 -0.44 -19.23 8.86
CA VAL A 179 -1.11 -18.92 7.58
C VAL A 179 -2.49 -19.57 7.59
N ASP A 180 -3.51 -18.74 7.81
CA ASP A 180 -4.92 -19.10 7.77
C ASP A 180 -5.72 -18.06 6.96
N SER A 181 -7.03 -18.25 6.83
CA SER A 181 -7.85 -17.31 6.04
C SER A 181 -7.89 -15.89 6.63
N CYS A 182 -7.70 -15.72 7.94
CA CYS A 182 -7.71 -14.40 8.58
C CYS A 182 -6.42 -13.65 8.27
N SER A 183 -5.27 -14.26 8.53
CA SER A 183 -3.95 -13.68 8.24
C SER A 183 -3.77 -13.37 6.74
N ILE A 184 -4.28 -14.21 5.84
CA ILE A 184 -4.27 -13.94 4.39
C ILE A 184 -5.11 -12.70 4.05
N GLU A 185 -6.32 -12.60 4.60
CA GLU A 185 -7.20 -11.44 4.41
C GLU A 185 -6.56 -10.16 4.96
N MET A 186 -5.92 -10.25 6.12
CA MET A 186 -5.19 -9.14 6.75
C MET A 186 -3.98 -8.69 5.94
N ALA A 187 -3.17 -9.63 5.45
CA ALA A 187 -2.03 -9.31 4.60
C ALA A 187 -2.45 -8.61 3.30
N ALA A 188 -3.52 -9.09 2.67
CA ALA A 188 -4.08 -8.46 1.48
C ALA A 188 -4.62 -7.05 1.78
N SER A 189 -5.39 -6.89 2.87
CA SER A 189 -5.91 -5.59 3.30
C SER A 189 -4.79 -4.58 3.57
N LEU A 190 -3.74 -5.02 4.26
CA LEU A 190 -2.55 -4.22 4.56
C LEU A 190 -1.78 -3.87 3.28
N ALA A 191 -1.53 -4.82 2.39
CA ALA A 191 -0.84 -4.59 1.12
C ALA A 191 -1.59 -3.60 0.22
N MET A 192 -2.90 -3.75 0.07
CA MET A 192 -3.75 -2.82 -0.68
C MET A 192 -3.75 -1.43 -0.05
N GLY A 193 -3.86 -1.35 1.28
CA GLY A 193 -3.80 -0.09 2.02
C GLY A 193 -2.47 0.65 1.87
N LEU A 194 -1.36 -0.07 1.93
CA LEU A 194 -0.02 0.47 1.69
C LEU A 194 0.15 0.93 0.24
N ALA A 195 -0.39 0.19 -0.73
CA ALA A 195 -0.37 0.61 -2.13
C ALA A 195 -1.12 1.93 -2.34
N LEU A 196 -2.31 2.09 -1.73
CA LEU A 196 -3.08 3.33 -1.76
C LEU A 196 -2.34 4.49 -1.07
N SER A 197 -1.76 4.23 0.09
CA SER A 197 -0.98 5.23 0.84
C SER A 197 0.22 5.71 0.03
N ARG A 198 0.97 4.78 -0.58
CA ARG A 198 2.13 5.10 -1.40
C ARG A 198 1.75 5.87 -2.66
N ALA A 199 0.64 5.50 -3.30
CA ALA A 199 0.16 6.19 -4.49
C ALA A 199 -0.18 7.66 -4.18
N ASP A 200 -0.87 7.91 -3.07
CA ASP A 200 -1.21 9.25 -2.61
C ASP A 200 0.03 10.09 -2.26
N GLN A 201 0.99 9.51 -1.54
CA GLN A 201 2.28 10.16 -1.23
C GLN A 201 3.01 10.61 -2.51
N LEU A 202 3.02 9.75 -3.52
CA LEU A 202 3.68 9.99 -4.81
C LEU A 202 2.81 10.76 -5.81
N GLN A 203 1.59 11.18 -5.44
CA GLN A 203 0.64 11.81 -6.35
C GLN A 203 0.43 11.02 -7.64
N THR A 204 0.30 9.70 -7.52
CA THR A 204 0.01 8.79 -8.63
C THR A 204 -1.20 7.92 -8.29
N ARG A 205 -1.57 7.05 -9.23
CA ARG A 205 -2.67 6.11 -9.07
C ARG A 205 -2.21 4.77 -8.50
N ALA A 206 -3.09 4.11 -7.77
CA ALA A 206 -2.92 2.72 -7.35
C ALA A 206 -3.74 1.78 -8.26
N VAL A 207 -3.17 0.63 -8.61
CA VAL A 207 -3.78 -0.35 -9.50
C VAL A 207 -3.66 -1.73 -8.87
N ALA A 208 -4.72 -2.54 -8.94
CA ALA A 208 -4.63 -3.95 -8.58
C ALA A 208 -4.50 -4.82 -9.84
N LEU A 209 -3.47 -5.68 -9.87
CA LEU A 209 -3.38 -6.80 -10.81
C LEU A 209 -3.85 -8.08 -10.11
N TRP A 210 -4.93 -8.67 -10.62
CA TRP A 210 -5.51 -9.87 -10.04
C TRP A 210 -5.57 -11.01 -11.05
N VAL A 211 -4.86 -12.10 -10.76
CA VAL A 211 -4.87 -13.30 -11.60
C VAL A 211 -5.91 -14.29 -11.07
N ARG A 212 -6.84 -14.70 -11.94
CA ARG A 212 -7.93 -15.62 -11.59
C ARG A 212 -8.16 -16.66 -12.67
N GLU A 213 -8.79 -17.77 -12.30
CA GLU A 213 -9.28 -18.73 -13.28
C GLU A 213 -10.50 -18.14 -14.02
N PRO A 214 -10.65 -18.40 -15.33
CA PRO A 214 -11.82 -17.96 -16.11
C PRO A 214 -13.15 -18.39 -15.48
N ALA A 215 -13.24 -19.66 -15.08
CA ALA A 215 -14.47 -20.26 -14.55
C ALA A 215 -14.65 -20.10 -13.02
N ALA A 216 -13.73 -19.44 -12.32
CA ALA A 216 -13.85 -19.24 -10.89
C ALA A 216 -14.94 -18.22 -10.54
N GLU A 217 -15.60 -18.41 -9.40
CA GLU A 217 -16.39 -17.35 -8.79
C GLU A 217 -15.50 -16.14 -8.46
N ALA A 218 -16.11 -14.97 -8.26
CA ALA A 218 -15.38 -13.81 -7.77
C ALA A 218 -14.68 -14.16 -6.44
N SER A 219 -13.48 -13.60 -6.23
CA SER A 219 -12.75 -13.81 -4.98
C SER A 219 -13.64 -13.45 -3.79
N SER A 220 -13.76 -14.36 -2.83
CA SER A 220 -14.49 -14.13 -1.57
C SER A 220 -13.69 -13.27 -0.57
N MET A 221 -12.50 -12.80 -0.97
CA MET A 221 -11.66 -11.93 -0.16
C MET A 221 -12.35 -10.57 0.02
N GLN A 222 -12.45 -10.13 1.26
CA GLN A 222 -13.18 -8.91 1.60
C GLN A 222 -12.44 -7.67 1.09
N ALA A 223 -11.10 -7.64 1.25
CA ALA A 223 -10.22 -6.60 0.75
C ALA A 223 -10.37 -6.40 -0.76
N TRP A 224 -10.45 -7.50 -1.51
CA TRP A 224 -10.70 -7.46 -2.95
C TRP A 224 -12.06 -6.87 -3.30
N SER A 225 -13.10 -7.28 -2.59
CA SER A 225 -14.45 -6.75 -2.78
C SER A 225 -14.49 -5.25 -2.48
N LEU A 226 -13.82 -4.83 -1.40
CA LEU A 226 -13.71 -3.45 -0.96
C LEU A 226 -12.96 -2.59 -1.98
N TRP A 227 -11.80 -3.04 -2.50
CA TRP A 227 -11.05 -2.36 -3.55
C TRP A 227 -11.95 -2.01 -4.75
N ARG A 228 -12.74 -2.98 -5.19
CA ARG A 228 -13.69 -2.81 -6.31
C ARG A 228 -14.86 -1.91 -5.96
N GLU A 229 -15.44 -2.08 -4.77
CA GLU A 229 -16.55 -1.25 -4.29
C GLU A 229 -16.15 0.24 -4.22
N LYS A 230 -14.91 0.52 -3.82
CA LYS A 230 -14.36 1.88 -3.79
C LYS A 230 -13.98 2.43 -5.18
N GLY A 231 -14.14 1.65 -6.24
CA GLY A 231 -13.91 2.09 -7.61
C GLY A 231 -12.43 2.23 -7.97
N HIS A 232 -11.52 1.62 -7.20
CA HIS A 232 -10.10 1.63 -7.53
C HIS A 232 -9.82 0.79 -8.79
N GLU A 233 -8.77 1.16 -9.52
CA GLU A 233 -8.46 0.54 -10.82
C GLU A 233 -8.05 -0.93 -10.65
N VAL A 234 -8.52 -1.75 -11.59
CA VAL A 234 -8.29 -3.20 -11.61
C VAL A 234 -7.90 -3.65 -13.00
N VAL A 235 -6.85 -4.47 -13.08
CA VAL A 235 -6.50 -5.27 -14.24
C VAL A 235 -6.64 -6.74 -13.86
N GLU A 236 -7.62 -7.43 -14.44
CA GLU A 236 -7.78 -8.88 -14.27
C GLU A 236 -7.03 -9.62 -15.39
N VAL A 237 -6.31 -10.66 -15.00
CA VAL A 237 -5.66 -11.61 -15.91
C VAL A 237 -6.28 -12.98 -15.67
N PHE A 238 -6.62 -13.65 -16.76
CA PHE A 238 -7.27 -14.95 -16.71
C PHE A 238 -6.28 -16.04 -17.11
N CYS A 239 -5.94 -16.90 -16.16
CA CYS A 239 -5.03 -18.02 -16.37
C CYS A 239 -5.66 -19.31 -15.86
N GLU A 240 -5.55 -20.38 -16.65
CA GLU A 240 -5.92 -21.72 -16.20
C GLU A 240 -4.94 -22.20 -15.13
N ARG A 241 -5.44 -22.95 -14.14
CA ARG A 241 -4.55 -23.66 -13.22
C ARG A 241 -3.92 -24.84 -13.93
N THR A 242 -2.60 -24.89 -13.89
CA THR A 242 -1.81 -25.93 -14.54
C THR A 242 -1.15 -26.90 -13.56
N ALA A 243 -1.23 -26.64 -12.25
CA ALA A 243 -0.80 -27.57 -11.19
C ALA A 243 -2.00 -28.13 -10.38
N GLU A 244 -1.88 -29.37 -9.90
CA GLU A 244 -2.91 -30.02 -9.08
C GLU A 244 -3.16 -29.27 -7.77
N ARG A 245 -4.44 -29.13 -7.40
CA ARG A 245 -4.89 -28.56 -6.12
C ARG A 245 -4.38 -29.45 -4.99
N ARG A 246 -3.27 -29.07 -4.36
CA ARG A 246 -3.00 -29.53 -2.99
C ARG A 246 -3.95 -28.74 -2.11
N ASP A 247 -5.02 -29.39 -1.66
CA ASP A 247 -5.97 -28.85 -0.69
C ASP A 247 -5.21 -28.45 0.58
N LEU A 248 -4.72 -27.21 0.61
CA LEU A 248 -4.65 -26.47 1.85
C LEU A 248 -6.11 -26.38 2.30
N ARG A 249 -6.53 -27.33 3.14
CA ARG A 249 -7.85 -27.31 3.74
C ARG A 249 -8.10 -25.87 4.21
N ARG A 250 -9.29 -25.34 3.93
CA ARG A 250 -9.77 -24.13 4.62
C ARG A 250 -9.89 -24.49 6.09
N GLU A 251 -8.76 -24.51 6.79
CA GLU A 251 -8.72 -24.57 8.23
C GLU A 251 -9.54 -23.36 8.70
N ARG A 252 -10.45 -23.60 9.64
CA ARG A 252 -11.24 -22.53 10.23
C ARG A 252 -10.25 -21.50 10.78
N ALA A 253 -10.45 -20.23 10.44
CA ALA A 253 -9.63 -19.16 10.98
C ALA A 253 -9.54 -19.32 12.50
N VAL A 254 -8.31 -19.44 12.99
CA VAL A 254 -8.04 -19.53 14.43
C VAL A 254 -7.82 -18.12 14.98
N GLN A 255 -7.49 -17.18 14.10
CA GLN A 255 -7.39 -15.76 14.40
C GLN A 255 -8.61 -14.99 13.88
N THR A 256 -8.91 -13.88 14.54
CA THR A 256 -9.89 -12.87 14.14
C THR A 256 -9.21 -11.52 14.01
N VAL A 257 -9.73 -10.70 13.10
CA VAL A 257 -9.32 -9.30 12.98
C VAL A 257 -9.80 -8.55 14.21
N CYS A 258 -8.87 -7.91 14.92
CA CYS A 258 -9.20 -6.94 15.95
C CYS A 258 -8.70 -5.57 15.50
N VAL A 259 -9.59 -4.58 15.55
CA VAL A 259 -9.16 -3.19 15.59
C VAL A 259 -9.19 -2.74 17.04
N SER A 260 -8.03 -2.46 17.59
CA SER A 260 -7.91 -2.01 18.97
C SER A 260 -7.90 -0.49 18.99
N LEU A 261 -8.74 0.11 19.82
CA LEU A 261 -8.78 1.54 20.05
C LEU A 261 -8.45 1.80 21.50
N ALA A 262 -7.39 2.58 21.75
CA ALA A 262 -7.07 3.09 23.07
C ALA A 262 -7.42 4.57 23.18
N SER A 263 -8.14 4.96 24.24
CA SER A 263 -8.37 6.36 24.61
C SER A 263 -8.05 6.60 26.09
N GLY A 264 -7.70 7.83 26.43
CA GLY A 264 -7.36 8.18 27.82
C GLY A 264 -8.54 8.09 28.79
N GLU A 265 -9.77 8.13 28.27
CA GLU A 265 -11.01 8.10 29.05
C GLU A 265 -11.58 6.68 29.23
N GLU A 266 -11.42 5.82 28.23
CA GLU A 266 -12.11 4.53 28.14
C GLU A 266 -11.18 3.31 28.08
N GLY A 267 -9.85 3.51 27.99
CA GLY A 267 -8.87 2.43 27.89
C GLY A 267 -8.90 1.71 26.54
N LEU A 268 -8.38 0.48 26.50
CA LEU A 268 -8.33 -0.38 25.31
C LEU A 268 -9.70 -1.02 25.01
N ARG A 269 -10.17 -0.92 23.77
CA ARG A 269 -11.39 -1.57 23.27
C ARG A 269 -11.14 -2.26 21.93
N GLY A 270 -11.68 -3.46 21.75
CA GLY A 270 -11.64 -4.19 20.48
C GLY A 270 -12.90 -3.98 19.65
N PHE A 271 -12.73 -3.92 18.33
CA PHE A 271 -13.80 -3.84 17.33
C PHE A 271 -13.69 -4.97 16.32
N ALA A 272 -14.85 -5.46 15.85
CA ALA A 272 -14.93 -6.56 14.89
C ALA A 272 -14.64 -6.13 13.44
N ASP A 273 -14.75 -4.85 13.13
CA ASP A 273 -14.46 -4.30 11.81
C ASP A 273 -13.90 -2.86 11.89
N VAL A 274 -13.19 -2.48 10.84
CA VAL A 274 -12.51 -1.18 10.73
C VAL A 274 -13.50 -0.01 10.65
N PRO A 275 -14.60 -0.07 9.88
CA PRO A 275 -15.59 1.01 9.86
C PRO A 275 -16.16 1.36 11.24
N ALA A 276 -16.45 0.37 12.09
CA ALA A 276 -16.94 0.59 13.45
C ALA A 276 -15.88 1.28 14.32
N ALA A 277 -14.63 0.83 14.26
CA ALA A 277 -13.53 1.45 15.00
C ALA A 277 -13.29 2.90 14.56
N LEU A 278 -13.32 3.19 13.26
CA LEU A 278 -13.20 4.55 12.73
C LEU A 278 -14.36 5.45 13.15
N SER A 279 -15.58 4.90 13.19
CA SER A 279 -16.78 5.63 13.64
C SER A 279 -16.66 6.05 15.11
N GLU A 280 -16.15 5.17 15.98
CA GLU A 280 -15.89 5.53 17.39
C GLU A 280 -14.71 6.49 17.54
N ALA A 281 -13.61 6.26 16.80
CA ALA A 281 -12.43 7.14 16.84
C ALA A 281 -12.78 8.61 16.54
N ARG A 282 -13.71 8.85 15.60
CA ARG A 282 -14.21 10.19 15.24
C ARG A 282 -14.92 10.94 16.37
N LYS A 283 -15.37 10.24 17.41
CA LYS A 283 -16.08 10.85 18.55
C LYS A 283 -15.14 11.23 19.69
N LEU A 284 -13.86 10.86 19.59
CA LEU A 284 -12.88 11.00 20.66
C LEU A 284 -11.90 12.11 20.33
N ASP A 285 -11.58 12.92 21.33
CA ASP A 285 -10.58 13.99 21.19
C ASP A 285 -9.17 13.43 21.02
N ARG A 286 -8.91 12.21 21.53
CA ARG A 286 -7.61 11.55 21.46
C ARG A 286 -7.75 10.02 21.48
N CYS A 287 -7.27 9.36 20.45
CA CYS A 287 -7.19 7.89 20.43
C CYS A 287 -6.06 7.37 19.54
N VAL A 288 -5.66 6.12 19.77
CA VAL A 288 -4.79 5.35 18.86
C VAL A 288 -5.53 4.09 18.41
N LEU A 289 -5.51 3.84 17.10
CA LEU A 289 -5.97 2.62 16.47
C LEU A 289 -4.80 1.68 16.19
N ASP A 290 -4.99 0.39 16.44
CA ASP A 290 -4.10 -0.67 16.00
C ASP A 290 -4.86 -1.79 15.31
N PHE A 291 -4.20 -2.52 14.41
CA PHE A 291 -4.78 -3.58 13.60
C PHE A 291 -3.91 -4.82 13.71
N ALA A 292 -4.45 -5.87 14.36
CA ALA A 292 -3.70 -7.07 14.68
C ALA A 292 -4.55 -8.33 14.58
N ALA A 293 -3.88 -9.46 14.39
CA ALA A 293 -4.50 -10.78 14.33
C ALA A 293 -4.57 -11.36 15.75
N VAL A 294 -5.77 -11.57 16.29
CA VAL A 294 -5.94 -12.08 17.66
C VAL A 294 -6.47 -13.50 17.62
N ARG A 295 -5.83 -14.43 18.35
CA ARG A 295 -6.35 -15.80 18.49
C ARG A 295 -7.72 -15.80 19.15
N GLU A 296 -8.64 -16.64 18.68
CA GLU A 296 -10.00 -16.75 19.23
C GLU A 296 -9.94 -17.04 20.74
N GLY A 297 -10.55 -16.16 21.55
CA GLY A 297 -10.56 -16.24 23.02
C GLY A 297 -9.42 -15.49 23.73
N ASN A 298 -8.49 -14.88 22.99
CA ASN A 298 -7.45 -14.01 23.55
C ASN A 298 -7.85 -12.53 23.44
N GLU A 299 -7.23 -11.70 24.28
CA GLU A 299 -7.28 -10.24 24.16
C GLU A 299 -6.19 -9.74 23.19
N PRO A 300 -6.41 -8.63 22.47
CA PRO A 300 -5.38 -8.01 21.62
C PRO A 300 -4.18 -7.56 22.46
N ALA A 301 -2.99 -7.53 21.86
CA ALA A 301 -1.86 -6.94 22.56
C ALA A 301 -2.06 -5.44 22.81
N ASP A 302 -1.37 -4.94 23.83
CA ASP A 302 -1.51 -3.56 24.31
C ASP A 302 -0.74 -2.53 23.46
N VAL A 303 -0.64 -2.77 22.14
CA VAL A 303 0.09 -1.91 21.21
C VAL A 303 -0.56 -0.54 21.13
N ALA A 304 -1.89 -0.49 20.99
CA ALA A 304 -2.63 0.77 20.92
C ALA A 304 -2.47 1.61 22.21
N GLU A 305 -2.57 1.02 23.40
CA GLU A 305 -2.43 1.78 24.66
C GLU A 305 -0.98 2.20 24.89
N SER A 306 -0.01 1.34 24.58
CA SER A 306 1.40 1.70 24.64
C SER A 306 1.74 2.84 23.69
N ALA A 307 1.18 2.83 22.48
CA ALA A 307 1.33 3.91 21.51
C ALA A 307 0.63 5.20 21.99
N LEU A 308 -0.55 5.10 22.60
CA LEU A 308 -1.30 6.24 23.14
C LEU A 308 -0.52 7.00 24.21
N ARG A 309 0.28 6.30 25.03
CA ARG A 309 1.13 6.92 26.05
C ARG A 309 2.18 7.87 25.44
N SER A 310 2.62 7.58 24.21
CA SER A 310 3.65 8.33 23.49
C SER A 310 3.08 9.25 22.39
N ALA A 311 1.81 9.05 22.01
CA ALA A 311 1.15 9.85 21.00
C ALA A 311 1.03 11.32 21.41
N PRO A 312 1.12 12.28 20.47
CA PRO A 312 0.87 13.69 20.74
C PRO A 312 -0.50 13.97 21.42
N PRO A 313 -0.66 15.14 22.07
CA PRO A 313 -1.95 15.54 22.62
C PRO A 313 -2.92 15.86 21.48
N ASN A 314 -4.15 15.36 21.61
CA ASN A 314 -5.27 15.51 20.68
C ASN A 314 -5.04 14.88 19.30
N GLY A 315 -6.12 14.37 18.72
CA GLY A 315 -6.14 13.76 17.39
C GLY A 315 -6.34 12.25 17.41
N ILE A 316 -6.67 11.76 16.23
CA ILE A 316 -6.82 10.33 15.94
C ILE A 316 -5.50 9.86 15.37
N PHE A 317 -4.93 8.83 15.97
CA PHE A 317 -3.69 8.23 15.51
C PHE A 317 -3.90 6.76 15.17
N ALA A 318 -3.01 6.20 14.36
CA ALA A 318 -3.03 4.79 14.01
C ALA A 318 -1.61 4.26 13.83
N THR A 319 -1.37 3.00 14.17
CA THR A 319 -0.17 2.29 13.71
C THR A 319 -0.16 2.20 12.19
N GLU A 320 1.00 1.94 11.56
CA GLU A 320 1.08 1.77 10.10
C GLU A 320 0.05 0.77 9.57
N ALA A 321 -0.11 -0.38 10.26
CA ALA A 321 -1.06 -1.41 9.88
C ALA A 321 -2.51 -0.90 9.92
N ALA A 322 -2.90 -0.24 11.01
CA ALA A 322 -4.24 0.34 11.14
C ALA A 322 -4.49 1.47 10.13
N MET A 323 -3.50 2.33 9.88
CA MET A 323 -3.60 3.40 8.87
C MET A 323 -3.81 2.84 7.47
N ALA A 324 -2.99 1.87 7.06
CA ALA A 324 -3.07 1.27 5.74
C ALA A 324 -4.44 0.62 5.52
N VAL A 325 -4.89 -0.22 6.47
CA VAL A 325 -6.19 -0.86 6.35
C VAL A 325 -7.33 0.18 6.40
N ALA A 326 -7.24 1.20 7.25
CA ALA A 326 -8.22 2.28 7.31
C ALA A 326 -8.36 3.02 5.96
N ARG A 327 -7.25 3.26 5.24
CA ARG A 327 -7.27 3.86 3.89
C ARG A 327 -8.04 3.03 2.87
N LEU A 328 -7.99 1.70 2.98
CA LEU A 328 -8.78 0.83 2.10
C LEU A 328 -10.29 0.99 2.35
N HIS A 329 -10.69 1.23 3.60
CA HIS A 329 -12.10 1.40 3.97
C HIS A 329 -12.64 2.82 3.74
N ALA A 330 -11.79 3.84 3.89
CA ALA A 330 -12.15 5.25 3.83
C ALA A 330 -11.23 6.00 2.84
N PRO A 331 -11.62 6.10 1.54
CA PRO A 331 -10.83 6.79 0.53
C PRO A 331 -10.63 8.29 0.79
N ASP A 332 -11.45 8.90 1.64
CA ASP A 332 -11.36 10.29 2.10
C ASP A 332 -10.45 10.48 3.33
N LEU A 333 -9.86 9.39 3.83
CA LEU A 333 -8.92 9.40 4.95
C LEU A 333 -7.55 9.87 4.49
N SER A 334 -7.13 11.00 5.05
CA SER A 334 -5.77 11.50 4.94
C SER A 334 -4.95 11.08 6.14
N SER A 335 -3.63 11.00 5.95
CA SER A 335 -2.70 10.55 6.97
C SER A 335 -1.33 11.19 6.83
N GLU A 336 -0.67 11.44 7.95
CA GLU A 336 0.71 11.95 8.02
C GLU A 336 1.48 11.20 9.10
N LEU A 337 2.76 10.93 8.85
CA LEU A 337 3.65 10.33 9.83
C LEU A 337 3.85 11.29 11.00
N ALA A 338 3.40 10.90 12.19
CA ALA A 338 3.58 11.66 13.43
C ALA A 338 4.90 11.29 14.17
N GLY A 339 5.57 10.24 13.71
CA GLY A 339 6.85 9.74 14.24
C GLY A 339 6.77 8.26 14.64
N ALA A 340 7.90 7.72 15.11
CA ALA A 340 7.98 6.35 15.61
C ALA A 340 7.84 6.31 17.13
N VAL A 341 7.12 5.31 17.65
CA VAL A 341 6.91 5.10 19.09
C VAL A 341 7.29 3.68 19.49
N ARG A 342 7.87 3.52 20.68
CA ARG A 342 8.18 2.19 21.22
C ARG A 342 6.95 1.60 21.92
N THR A 343 6.57 0.40 21.51
CA THR A 343 5.44 -0.35 22.04
C THR A 343 5.87 -1.71 22.60
N VAL A 344 4.91 -2.46 23.14
CA VAL A 344 5.10 -3.87 23.53
C VAL A 344 5.48 -4.77 22.35
N ALA A 345 5.15 -4.37 21.12
CA ALA A 345 5.52 -5.07 19.88
C ALA A 345 6.83 -4.56 19.25
N GLY A 346 7.51 -3.61 19.89
CA GLY A 346 8.70 -2.95 19.34
C GLY A 346 8.41 -1.54 18.83
N GLU A 347 9.30 -1.02 18.00
CA GLU A 347 9.13 0.31 17.40
C GLU A 347 8.09 0.26 16.28
N VAL A 348 7.10 1.14 16.35
CA VAL A 348 6.02 1.23 15.36
C VAL A 348 5.87 2.69 14.90
N ASP A 349 5.65 2.88 13.61
CA ASP A 349 5.30 4.18 13.08
C ASP A 349 3.86 4.53 13.46
N LEU A 350 3.69 5.76 13.93
CA LEU A 350 2.41 6.33 14.31
C LEU A 350 2.02 7.38 13.27
N TYR A 351 0.82 7.22 12.73
CA TYR A 351 0.25 8.13 11.74
C TYR A 351 -0.89 8.91 12.37
N ARG A 352 -0.90 10.23 12.19
CA ARG A 352 -2.07 11.05 12.47
C ARG A 352 -3.07 10.89 11.34
N LEU A 353 -4.35 10.73 11.68
CA LEU A 353 -5.45 10.54 10.74
C LEU A 353 -6.40 11.73 10.79
N TRP A 354 -6.94 12.12 9.63
CA TRP A 354 -8.04 13.07 9.51
C TRP A 354 -8.88 12.78 8.27
N PHE A 355 -10.11 13.29 8.25
CA PHE A 355 -11.06 13.07 7.17
C PHE A 355 -11.27 14.36 6.40
N GLY A 356 -11.24 14.28 5.06
CA GLY A 356 -11.31 15.45 4.18
C GLY A 356 -9.96 16.16 3.99
N GLN A 357 -9.98 17.31 3.31
CA GLN A 357 -8.76 18.10 3.08
C GLN A 357 -8.17 18.61 4.41
N ALA A 358 -6.84 18.48 4.56
CA ALA A 358 -6.13 19.00 5.73
C ALA A 358 -6.47 20.48 5.93
N ALA A 359 -6.81 20.87 7.16
CA ALA A 359 -6.77 22.28 7.53
C ALA A 359 -5.29 22.72 7.43
N VAL A 360 -4.99 23.53 6.42
CA VAL A 360 -3.67 24.10 6.13
C VAL A 360 -3.09 24.83 7.35
#